data_AF-A0A4R9I027-F1
#
_entry.id   AF-A0A4R9I027-F1
#
_cell.length_a   1.000
_cell.length_b   1.000
_cell.length_c   1.000
_cell.angle_alpha   90.00
_cell.angle_beta   90.00
_cell.angle_gamma   90.00
#
_symmetry.space_group_name_H-M   'P 1'
#
loop_
_entity.id
_entity.type
_entity.pdbx_description
1 polymer ?
#
loop_
_entity_poly.entity_id
_entity_poly.type
_entity_poly.pdbx_seq_one_letter_code
_entity_poly.pdbx_strand_id
1 'polypeptide(L)'
;MPIRKVINLEVFTLSDRIRYTCRTMDAQKIIEIRDQAEIAKKEGKYTIAISLMKEYLSLVHPSFTHYSWYFIADLYFQEGKIKEAMEHCNEALRLKNDYIPGLELRISIFKKLDRWEEALKDKKTIEDYNAMEKAKWDDPNHYYHYK
;
A
#
# COMPACT_ATOMS: atom_id res chain seq x y z
N MET A 1 -8.43 -37.32 -25.92
CA MET A 1 -9.03 -36.08 -26.46
C MET A 1 -10.53 -36.15 -26.21
N PRO A 2 -11.12 -35.18 -25.49
CA PRO A 2 -12.03 -34.26 -26.16
C PRO A 2 -11.94 -32.77 -25.70
N ILE A 3 -12.06 -31.90 -26.71
CA ILE A 3 -12.84 -30.66 -26.78
C ILE A 3 -12.50 -29.51 -25.79
N ARG A 4 -11.69 -28.56 -26.29
CA ARG A 4 -11.65 -27.15 -25.85
C ARG A 4 -13.08 -26.60 -25.76
N LYS A 5 -13.54 -26.23 -24.56
CA LYS A 5 -14.62 -25.26 -24.41
C LYS A 5 -14.07 -23.89 -24.84
N VAL A 6 -14.38 -23.51 -26.07
CA VAL A 6 -14.29 -22.13 -26.55
C VAL A 6 -15.22 -21.32 -25.66
N ILE A 7 -14.65 -20.48 -24.81
CA ILE A 7 -15.39 -19.51 -24.01
C ILE A 7 -15.87 -18.47 -25.02
N ASN A 8 -17.14 -18.54 -25.41
CA ASN A 8 -17.78 -17.54 -26.26
C ASN A 8 -17.74 -16.19 -25.54
N LEU A 9 -16.77 -15.36 -25.92
CA LEU A 9 -16.85 -13.92 -25.79
C LEU A 9 -17.94 -13.44 -26.74
N GLU A 10 -19.12 -13.09 -26.21
CA GLU A 10 -20.00 -12.01 -26.68
C GLU A 10 -21.47 -12.27 -26.32
N VAL A 11 -21.94 -11.61 -25.26
CA VAL A 11 -23.11 -10.71 -25.28
C VAL A 11 -23.06 -9.87 -24.00
N PHE A 12 -22.16 -8.88 -23.97
CA PHE A 12 -22.22 -7.82 -22.96
C PHE A 12 -23.24 -6.79 -23.44
N THR A 13 -24.28 -6.52 -22.64
CA THR A 13 -25.30 -5.51 -22.96
C THR A 13 -24.67 -4.11 -23.02
N LEU A 14 -25.31 -3.13 -23.69
CA LEU A 14 -24.81 -1.75 -23.73
C LEU A 14 -24.59 -1.18 -22.32
N SER A 15 -25.46 -1.52 -21.37
CA SER A 15 -25.30 -1.17 -19.95
C SER A 15 -24.12 -1.86 -19.28
N ASP A 16 -23.81 -3.12 -19.64
CA ASP A 16 -22.63 -3.81 -19.10
C ASP A 16 -21.34 -3.26 -19.72
N ARG A 17 -21.37 -2.86 -21.00
CA ARG A 17 -20.24 -2.23 -21.66
C ARG A 17 -19.99 -0.83 -21.07
N ILE A 18 -21.04 -0.03 -20.84
CA ILE A 18 -20.94 1.27 -20.15
C ILE A 18 -20.48 1.09 -18.69
N ARG A 19 -21.04 0.13 -17.95
CA ARG A 19 -20.64 -0.16 -16.57
C ARG A 19 -19.20 -0.68 -16.50
N TYR A 20 -18.77 -1.49 -17.45
CA TYR A 20 -17.40 -1.95 -17.58
C TYR A 20 -16.47 -0.79 -17.91
N THR A 21 -16.79 0.04 -18.91
CA THR A 21 -15.99 1.21 -19.28
C THR A 21 -15.92 2.25 -18.16
N CYS A 22 -17.03 2.52 -17.46
CA CYS A 22 -17.03 3.39 -16.27
C CYS A 22 -16.17 2.79 -15.15
N ARG A 23 -16.34 1.50 -14.84
CA ARG A 23 -15.53 0.81 -13.82
C ARG A 23 -14.04 0.80 -14.17
N THR A 24 -13.69 0.67 -15.46
CA THR A 24 -12.30 0.76 -15.92
C THR A 24 -11.77 2.20 -15.95
N MET A 25 -12.62 3.19 -16.26
CA MET A 25 -12.26 4.61 -16.23
C MET A 25 -12.04 5.09 -14.80
N ASP A 26 -12.86 4.65 -13.84
CA ASP A 26 -12.68 4.94 -12.43
C ASP A 26 -11.38 4.31 -11.91
N ALA A 27 -11.10 3.05 -12.29
CA ALA A 27 -9.85 2.38 -11.93
C ALA A 27 -8.62 3.07 -12.54
N GLN A 28 -8.69 3.47 -13.81
CA GLN A 28 -7.62 4.19 -14.50
C GLN A 28 -7.35 5.54 -13.85
N LYS A 29 -8.39 6.31 -13.52
CA LYS A 29 -8.28 7.57 -12.80
C LYS A 29 -7.59 7.39 -11.44
N ILE A 30 -7.96 6.35 -10.68
CA ILE A 30 -7.36 6.03 -9.38
C ILE A 30 -5.85 5.73 -9.52
N ILE A 31 -5.46 4.98 -10.56
CA ILE A 31 -4.05 4.70 -10.86
C ILE A 31 -3.31 5.99 -11.23
N GLU A 32 -3.89 6.82 -12.10
CA GLU A 32 -3.30 8.09 -12.54
C GLU A 32 -3.08 9.06 -11.37
N ILE A 33 -4.06 9.20 -10.46
CA ILE A 33 -3.91 10.05 -9.26
C ILE A 33 -2.72 9.59 -8.42
N ARG A 34 -2.58 8.28 -8.21
CA ARG A 34 -1.47 7.71 -7.43
C ARG A 34 -0.13 7.97 -8.12
N ASP A 35 -0.06 7.76 -9.43
CA ASP A 35 1.17 7.93 -10.20
C ASP A 35 1.57 9.42 -10.26
N GLN A 36 0.60 10.34 -10.36
CA GLN A 36 0.83 11.78 -10.24
C GLN A 36 1.34 12.17 -8.84
N ALA A 37 0.85 11.53 -7.78
CA ALA A 37 1.33 11.78 -6.43
C ALA A 37 2.81 11.38 -6.27
N GLU A 38 3.20 10.23 -6.83
CA GLU A 38 4.61 9.77 -6.88
C GLU A 38 5.51 10.73 -7.67
N ILE A 39 5.03 11.24 -8.81
CA ILE A 39 5.77 12.25 -9.59
C ILE A 39 5.92 13.54 -8.77
N ALA A 40 4.83 14.05 -8.18
CA ALA A 40 4.87 15.25 -7.35
C ALA A 40 5.81 15.10 -6.15
N LYS A 41 5.87 13.91 -5.54
CA LYS A 41 6.86 13.59 -4.49
C LYS A 41 8.29 13.70 -4.99
N LYS A 42 8.61 13.13 -6.16
CA LYS A 42 9.95 13.21 -6.77
C LYS A 42 10.34 14.65 -7.12
N GLU A 43 9.37 15.48 -7.46
CA GLU A 43 9.56 16.92 -7.71
C GLU A 43 9.65 17.75 -6.42
N GLY A 44 9.51 17.15 -5.23
CA GLY A 44 9.51 17.85 -3.94
C GLY A 44 8.22 18.63 -3.66
N LYS A 45 7.17 18.46 -4.47
CA LYS A 45 5.87 19.14 -4.32
C LYS A 45 4.97 18.37 -3.36
N TYR A 46 5.39 18.32 -2.09
CA TYR A 46 4.77 17.48 -1.06
C TYR A 46 3.30 17.82 -0.78
N THR A 47 2.94 19.11 -0.79
CA THR A 47 1.55 19.55 -0.59
C THR A 47 0.60 19.00 -1.66
N ILE A 48 1.03 19.00 -2.92
CA ILE A 48 0.27 18.46 -4.06
C ILE A 48 0.17 16.94 -3.92
N ALA A 49 1.28 16.27 -3.63
CA ALA A 49 1.32 14.82 -3.46
C ALA A 49 0.39 14.34 -2.33
N ILE A 50 0.34 15.06 -1.20
CA ILE A 50 -0.60 14.78 -0.09
C ILE A 50 -2.05 14.99 -0.54
N SER A 51 -2.33 16.08 -1.26
CA SER A 51 -3.69 16.36 -1.76
C SER A 51 -4.20 15.26 -2.69
N LEU A 52 -3.36 14.83 -3.64
CA LEU A 52 -3.68 13.73 -4.56
C LEU A 52 -3.91 12.42 -3.80
N MET A 53 -3.08 12.11 -2.81
CA MET A 53 -3.27 10.89 -2.02
C MET A 53 -4.53 10.94 -1.14
N LYS A 54 -4.97 12.13 -0.68
CA LYS A 54 -6.26 12.31 -0.01
C LYS A 54 -7.45 12.11 -0.96
N GLU A 55 -7.36 12.60 -2.20
CA GLU A 55 -8.35 12.30 -3.23
C GLU A 55 -8.41 10.79 -3.48
N TYR A 56 -7.26 10.14 -3.63
CA TYR A 56 -7.18 8.68 -3.78
C TYR A 56 -7.91 7.95 -2.65
N LEU A 57 -7.67 8.32 -1.39
CA LEU A 57 -8.33 7.74 -0.21
C LEU A 57 -9.87 7.85 -0.25
N SER A 58 -10.41 8.88 -0.88
CA SER A 58 -11.87 9.06 -1.01
C SER A 58 -12.51 8.15 -2.07
N LEU A 59 -11.70 7.61 -2.99
CA LEU A 59 -12.15 6.81 -4.13
C LEU A 59 -11.99 5.30 -3.90
N VAL A 60 -11.17 4.89 -2.93
CA VAL A 60 -10.83 3.49 -2.68
C VAL A 60 -11.41 2.96 -1.37
N HIS A 61 -11.58 1.64 -1.28
CA HIS A 61 -12.06 1.01 -0.06
C HIS A 61 -11.02 1.14 1.08
N PRO A 62 -11.41 1.60 2.29
CA PRO A 62 -10.47 1.88 3.39
C PRO A 62 -9.54 0.73 3.76
N SER A 63 -9.98 -0.52 3.65
CA SER A 63 -9.17 -1.70 4.00
C SER A 63 -7.88 -1.86 3.20
N PHE A 64 -7.75 -1.24 2.02
CA PHE A 64 -6.57 -1.36 1.15
C PHE A 64 -5.72 -0.09 1.12
N THR A 65 -5.87 0.79 2.11
CA THR A 65 -5.26 2.13 2.10
C THR A 65 -3.98 2.29 2.91
N HIS A 66 -3.44 1.20 3.49
CA HIS A 66 -2.23 1.26 4.33
C HIS A 66 -1.04 1.92 3.60
N TYR A 67 -0.85 1.64 2.31
CA TYR A 67 0.17 2.28 1.49
C TYR A 67 -0.04 3.80 1.38
N SER A 68 -1.28 4.26 1.16
CA SER A 68 -1.60 5.69 1.04
C SER A 68 -1.34 6.45 2.32
N TRP A 69 -1.69 5.86 3.48
CA TRP A 69 -1.38 6.45 4.78
C TRP A 69 0.13 6.52 5.04
N TYR A 70 0.86 5.46 4.71
CA TYR A 70 2.32 5.46 4.75
C TYR A 70 2.92 6.51 3.83
N PHE A 71 2.41 6.66 2.61
CA PHE A 71 2.90 7.63 1.65
C PHE A 71 2.76 9.05 2.20
N ILE A 72 1.59 9.39 2.75
CA ILE A 72 1.36 10.69 3.40
C ILE A 72 2.31 10.86 4.61
N ALA A 73 2.51 9.83 5.42
CA ALA A 73 3.41 9.86 6.56
C ALA A 73 4.87 10.13 6.17
N ASP A 74 5.37 9.48 5.11
CA ASP A 74 6.72 9.68 4.58
C ASP A 74 6.91 11.12 4.09
N LEU A 75 5.91 11.68 3.40
CA LEU A 75 5.95 13.08 2.98
C LEU A 75 6.04 14.05 4.16
N TYR A 76 5.21 13.85 5.19
CA TYR A 76 5.29 14.66 6.41
C TYR A 76 6.63 14.50 7.14
N PHE A 77 7.20 13.30 7.15
CA PHE A 77 8.50 13.03 7.75
C PHE A 77 9.62 13.77 7.00
N GLN A 78 9.58 13.79 5.67
CA GLN A 78 10.51 14.54 4.84
C GLN A 78 10.39 16.06 5.03
N GLU A 79 9.18 16.56 5.29
CA GLU A 79 8.95 17.96 5.68
C GLU A 79 9.38 18.29 7.13
N GLY A 80 9.82 17.30 7.92
CA GLY A 80 10.16 17.48 9.33
C GLY A 80 8.94 17.63 10.25
N LYS A 81 7.72 17.40 9.75
CA LYS A 81 6.46 17.42 10.50
C LYS A 81 6.26 16.09 11.21
N ILE A 82 7.05 15.90 12.27
CA ILE A 82 7.19 14.60 12.97
C ILE A 82 5.88 14.12 13.60
N LYS A 83 5.02 15.02 14.10
CA LYS A 83 3.76 14.64 14.75
C LYS A 83 2.76 14.07 13.73
N GLU A 84 2.58 14.78 12.62
CA GLU A 84 1.71 14.39 11.52
C GLU A 84 2.21 13.10 10.85
N ALA A 85 3.53 12.98 10.66
CA ALA A 85 4.14 11.75 10.17
C ALA A 85 3.81 10.55 11.07
N MET A 86 3.91 10.71 12.39
CA MET A 86 3.59 9.66 13.36
C MET A 86 2.12 9.25 13.30
N GLU A 87 1.20 10.22 13.24
CA GLU A 87 -0.24 9.97 13.17
C GLU A 87 -0.62 9.14 11.94
N HIS A 88 -0.17 9.57 10.76
CA HIS A 88 -0.46 8.85 9.52
C HIS A 88 0.25 7.50 9.43
N CYS A 89 1.46 7.38 9.98
CA CYS A 89 2.17 6.12 10.06
C CYS A 89 1.43 5.10 10.94
N ASN A 90 0.87 5.54 12.07
CA ASN A 90 0.07 4.69 12.94
C ASN A 90 -1.22 4.24 12.26
N GLU A 91 -1.88 5.07 11.45
CA GLU A 91 -3.04 4.64 10.65
C GLU A 91 -2.67 3.56 9.63
N ALA A 92 -1.52 3.69 8.96
CA ALA A 92 -1.03 2.64 8.06
C ALA A 92 -0.86 1.29 8.79
N LEU A 93 -0.27 1.33 9.98
CA LEU A 93 -0.01 0.14 10.80
C LEU A 93 -1.27 -0.39 11.50
N ARG A 94 -2.28 0.44 11.74
CA ARG A 94 -3.60 0.01 12.23
C ARG A 94 -4.33 -0.83 11.19
N LEU A 95 -4.19 -0.48 9.91
CA LEU A 95 -4.77 -1.24 8.80
C LEU A 95 -3.97 -2.51 8.49
N LYS A 96 -2.64 -2.42 8.56
CA LYS A 96 -1.74 -3.54 8.32
C LYS A 96 -0.56 -3.48 9.28
N ASN A 97 -0.64 -4.27 10.35
CA ASN A 97 0.34 -4.26 11.44
C ASN A 97 1.73 -4.78 11.04
N ASP A 98 1.78 -5.66 10.05
CA ASP A 98 2.98 -6.27 9.47
C ASP A 98 3.49 -5.52 8.23
N TYR A 99 3.05 -4.27 8.04
CA TYR A 99 3.51 -3.46 6.92
C TYR A 99 4.93 -2.92 7.16
N ILE A 100 5.93 -3.64 6.65
CA ILE A 100 7.36 -3.34 6.85
C ILE A 100 7.72 -1.87 6.56
N PRO A 101 7.33 -1.24 5.43
CA PRO A 101 7.68 0.17 5.19
C PRO A 101 7.10 1.12 6.25
N GLY A 102 5.91 0.82 6.77
CA GLY A 102 5.32 1.57 7.88
C GLY A 102 6.12 1.41 9.16
N LEU A 103 6.54 0.19 9.50
CA LEU A 103 7.36 -0.07 10.69
C LEU A 103 8.73 0.62 10.58
N GLU A 104 9.38 0.56 9.42
CA GLU A 104 10.67 1.24 9.17
C GLU A 104 10.58 2.76 9.30
N LEU A 105 9.50 3.34 8.77
CA LEU A 105 9.22 4.77 8.92
C LEU A 105 9.01 5.13 10.40
N ARG A 106 8.21 4.35 11.13
CA ARG A 106 7.95 4.60 12.56
C ARG A 106 9.21 4.47 13.41
N ILE A 107 10.08 3.50 13.11
CA ILE A 107 11.42 3.39 13.71
C ILE A 107 12.22 4.67 13.46
N SER A 108 12.23 5.18 12.23
CA SER A 108 12.95 6.41 11.87
C SER A 108 12.40 7.63 12.61
N ILE A 109 11.08 7.71 12.77
CA ILE A 109 10.40 8.72 13.58
C ILE A 109 10.80 8.60 15.05
N PHE A 110 10.75 7.41 15.64
CA PHE A 110 11.12 7.18 17.03
C PHE A 110 12.59 7.54 17.30
N LYS A 111 13.50 7.22 16.39
CA LYS A 111 14.90 7.64 16.47
C LYS A 111 15.05 9.16 16.49
N LYS A 112 14.29 9.90 15.67
CA LYS A 112 14.29 11.38 15.70
C LYS A 112 13.74 11.96 17.01
N LEU A 113 12.93 11.19 17.74
CA LEU A 113 12.35 11.56 19.03
C LEU A 113 13.16 11.03 20.22
N ASP A 114 14.32 10.40 20.00
CA ASP A 114 15.12 9.70 21.02
C ASP A 114 14.36 8.59 21.78
N ARG A 115 13.32 8.03 21.16
CA ARG A 115 12.49 6.94 21.70
C ARG A 115 13.02 5.57 21.27
N TRP A 116 14.20 5.24 21.77
CA TRP A 116 14.95 4.05 21.34
C TRP A 116 14.27 2.73 21.68
N GLU A 117 13.58 2.65 22.82
CA GLU A 117 12.91 1.43 23.25
C GLU A 117 11.77 1.02 22.30
N GLU A 118 10.96 1.99 21.86
CA GLU A 118 9.88 1.75 20.92
C GLU A 118 10.40 1.41 19.51
N ALA A 119 11.49 2.05 19.08
CA ALA A 119 12.16 1.69 17.84
C ALA A 119 12.65 0.22 17.85
N LEU A 120 13.16 -0.27 18.99
CA LEU A 120 13.58 -1.66 19.13
C LEU A 120 12.39 -2.65 19.10
N LYS A 121 11.23 -2.27 19.66
CA LYS A 121 10.00 -3.08 19.59
C LYS A 121 9.53 -3.26 18.14
N ASP A 122 9.52 -2.19 17.36
CA ASP A 122 9.14 -2.25 15.95
C ASP A 122 10.15 -3.06 15.13
N LYS A 123 11.45 -2.88 15.40
CA LYS A 123 12.50 -3.66 14.76
C LYS A 123 12.34 -5.16 15.01
N LYS A 124 12.04 -5.54 16.26
CA LYS A 124 11.77 -6.93 16.62
C LYS A 124 10.57 -7.49 15.85
N THR A 125 9.51 -6.70 15.70
CA THR A 125 8.33 -7.10 14.90
C THR A 125 8.69 -7.44 13.46
N ILE A 126 9.57 -6.64 12.84
CA ILE A 126 10.08 -6.92 11.48
C ILE A 126 10.90 -8.22 11.45
N GLU A 127 11.79 -8.41 12.42
CA GLU A 127 12.62 -9.62 12.53
C GLU A 127 11.77 -10.88 12.71
N ASP A 128 10.76 -10.83 13.59
CA ASP A 128 9.81 -11.92 13.83
C ASP A 128 9.02 -12.24 12.56
N TYR A 129 8.53 -11.23 11.83
CA TYR A 129 7.82 -11.42 10.55
C TYR A 129 8.72 -12.08 9.49
N ASN A 130 9.95 -11.59 9.32
CA ASN A 130 10.90 -12.15 8.36
C ASN A 130 11.31 -13.58 8.72
N ALA A 131 11.47 -13.88 10.02
CA ALA A 131 11.74 -15.24 10.48
C ALA A 131 10.57 -16.18 10.21
N MET A 132 9.33 -15.72 10.44
CA MET A 132 8.12 -16.46 10.09
C MET A 132 7.99 -16.69 8.58
N GLU A 133 8.29 -15.67 7.77
CA GLU A 133 8.26 -15.79 6.32
C GLU A 133 9.31 -16.79 5.83
N LYS A 134 10.55 -16.67 6.31
CA LYS A 134 11.63 -17.61 5.98
C LYS A 134 11.28 -19.05 6.37
N ALA A 135 10.71 -19.26 7.55
CA ALA A 135 10.29 -20.59 7.99
C ALA A 135 9.22 -21.23 7.08
N LYS A 136 8.35 -20.41 6.44
CA LYS A 136 7.39 -20.93 5.45
C LYS A 136 8.10 -21.43 4.19
N TRP A 137 9.09 -20.70 3.70
CA TRP A 137 9.85 -21.06 2.50
C TRP A 137 10.80 -22.25 2.74
N ASP A 138 11.33 -22.38 3.96
CA ASP A 138 12.22 -23.47 4.36
C ASP A 138 11.45 -24.79 4.67
N ASP A 139 10.12 -24.79 4.68
CA ASP A 139 9.30 -26.00 4.86
C ASP A 139 9.42 -26.92 3.63
N PRO A 140 9.93 -28.17 3.78
CA PRO A 140 10.03 -29.13 2.68
C PRO A 140 8.71 -29.44 1.97
N ASN A 141 7.57 -29.14 2.61
CA ASN A 141 6.22 -29.31 2.06
C ASN A 141 5.66 -28.02 1.43
N HIS A 142 6.43 -26.93 1.35
CA HIS A 142 6.03 -25.64 0.75
C HIS A 142 6.00 -25.68 -0.79
N TYR A 143 5.40 -26.71 -1.37
CA TYR A 143 5.45 -27.01 -2.80
C TYR A 143 4.11 -26.69 -3.48
N TYR A 144 3.94 -25.46 -3.97
CA TYR A 144 3.15 -25.22 -5.18
C TYR A 144 4.06 -25.32 -6.41
N HIS A 145 4.62 -26.50 -6.67
CA HIS A 145 5.11 -26.76 -8.02
C HIS A 145 3.92 -27.22 -8.83
N TYR A 146 3.38 -26.29 -9.60
CA TYR A 146 2.58 -26.64 -10.77
C TYR A 146 3.49 -27.46 -11.69
N LYS A 147 3.24 -28.78 -11.75
CA LYS A 147 3.77 -29.67 -12.80
C LYS A 147 3.01 -29.45 -14.10
#